data_AF-A0A2H5DTP1-F1
#
_entry.id   AF-A0A2H5DTP1-F1
#
_cell.length_a   1.000
_cell.length_b   1.000
_cell.length_c   1.000
_cell.angle_alpha   90.00
_cell.angle_beta   90.00
_cell.angle_gamma   90.00
#
_symmetry.space_group_name_H-M   'P 1'
#
loop_
_entity.id
_entity.type
_entity.pdbx_description
1 polymer ?
#
loop_
_entity_poly.entity_id
_entity_poly.type
_entity_poly.pdbx_seq_one_letter_code
_entity_poly.pdbx_strand_id
1 'polypeptide(L)'
;MSMTRPPPQAGFSMLEVLVALIVISLGLLGIAAMQAAAINSTAIARTRSLGSIAAESMAAAMHANTSYWGTLSVAASNSWSVSASGVSGSPALSQSVDCSASGTNCSAGAMAGYDVVQWGSGTLAALPGGSGQIVCTAGSGSSPTACTITVYWLEKKSAVNAASTASGTATQNYQMVVEP
;
A
#
# COMPACT_ATOMS: atom_id res chain seq x y z
N MET A 1 -48.41 14.77 63.68
CA MET A 1 -47.86 13.93 62.59
C MET A 1 -48.01 14.71 61.29
N SER A 2 -46.91 15.18 60.71
CA SER A 2 -46.94 16.01 59.50
C SER A 2 -46.96 15.09 58.27
N MET A 3 -48.03 15.15 57.47
CA MET A 3 -48.14 14.43 56.19
C MET A 3 -47.46 15.24 55.09
N THR A 4 -46.27 14.84 54.67
CA THR A 4 -45.63 15.33 53.45
C THR A 4 -46.35 14.77 52.23
N ARG A 5 -47.03 15.64 51.47
CA ARG A 5 -47.69 15.27 50.20
C ARG A 5 -46.60 14.91 49.17
N PRO A 6 -46.71 13.77 48.46
CA PRO A 6 -45.77 13.43 47.40
C PRO A 6 -45.84 14.46 46.26
N PRO A 7 -44.70 14.81 45.63
CA PRO A 7 -44.68 15.77 44.54
C PRO A 7 -45.54 15.28 43.36
N PRO A 8 -46.20 16.18 42.61
CA PRO A 8 -46.97 15.80 41.43
C PRO A 8 -46.06 15.13 40.40
N GLN A 9 -46.44 13.93 39.95
CA GLN A 9 -45.80 13.26 38.83
C GLN A 9 -46.17 14.00 37.54
N ALA A 10 -45.22 14.73 36.96
CA ALA A 10 -45.36 15.27 35.61
C ALA A 10 -45.21 14.11 34.63
N GLY A 11 -46.32 13.65 34.04
CA GLY A 11 -46.28 12.67 32.96
C GLY A 11 -45.53 13.24 31.76
N PHE A 12 -44.65 12.44 31.17
CA PHE A 12 -43.94 12.77 29.93
C PHE A 12 -44.95 13.24 28.86
N SER A 13 -44.71 14.42 28.29
CA SER A 13 -45.49 14.89 27.14
C SER A 13 -45.11 14.06 25.91
N MET A 14 -46.08 13.71 25.06
CA MET A 14 -45.83 13.06 23.76
C MET A 14 -44.84 13.85 22.88
N LEU A 15 -44.75 15.17 23.09
CA LEU A 15 -43.80 16.06 22.41
C LEU A 15 -42.36 15.79 22.84
N GLU A 16 -42.12 15.47 24.12
CA GLU A 16 -40.79 15.23 24.67
C GLU A 16 -40.18 13.94 24.11
N VAL A 17 -40.99 12.89 23.96
CA VAL A 17 -40.59 11.63 23.30
C VAL A 17 -40.27 11.88 21.81
N LEU A 18 -41.07 12.69 21.12
CA LEU A 18 -40.84 13.01 19.70
C LEU A 18 -39.53 13.79 19.50
N VAL A 19 -39.24 14.76 20.38
CA VAL A 19 -37.97 15.50 20.36
C VAL A 19 -36.80 14.57 20.67
N ALA A 20 -36.93 13.67 21.66
CA ALA A 20 -35.89 12.69 21.98
C ALA A 20 -35.57 11.78 20.79
N LEU A 21 -36.58 11.29 20.07
CA LEU A 21 -36.40 10.47 18.86
C LEU A 21 -35.68 11.25 17.74
N ILE A 22 -36.00 12.53 17.54
CA ILE A 22 -35.30 13.39 16.58
C ILE A 22 -33.83 13.55 16.96
N VAL A 23 -33.53 13.87 18.22
CA VAL A 23 -32.15 14.03 18.68
C VAL A 23 -31.35 12.73 18.53
N ILE A 24 -31.94 11.58 18.89
CA ILE A 24 -31.31 10.26 18.76
C ILE A 24 -31.04 9.93 17.29
N SER A 25 -32.02 10.14 16.41
CA SER A 25 -31.86 9.87 14.98
C SER A 25 -30.76 10.73 14.33
N LEU A 26 -30.67 12.01 14.69
CA LEU A 26 -29.55 12.88 14.26
C LEU A 26 -28.20 12.40 14.81
N GLY A 27 -28.16 11.96 16.07
CA GLY A 27 -26.97 11.37 16.68
C GLY A 27 -26.51 10.10 15.95
N LEU A 28 -27.43 9.20 15.60
CA LEU A 28 -27.14 7.98 14.85
C LEU A 28 -26.63 8.28 13.43
N LEU A 29 -27.19 9.29 12.74
CA LEU A 29 -26.67 9.75 11.45
C LEU A 29 -25.23 10.28 11.56
N GLY A 30 -24.92 11.03 12.62
CA GLY A 30 -23.56 11.48 12.90
C GLY A 30 -22.58 10.32 13.09
N ILE A 31 -22.97 9.30 13.85
CA ILE A 31 -22.15 8.09 14.05
C ILE A 31 -21.95 7.33 12.74
N ALA A 32 -22.99 7.17 11.92
CA ALA A 32 -22.90 6.50 10.63
C ALA A 32 -21.91 7.20 9.68
N ALA A 33 -21.94 8.54 9.64
CA ALA A 33 -20.98 9.32 8.85
C ALA A 33 -19.54 9.11 9.33
N MET A 34 -19.30 9.11 10.65
CA MET A 34 -17.99 8.83 11.22
C MET A 34 -17.51 7.40 10.92
N GLN A 35 -18.39 6.40 11.01
CA GLN A 35 -18.06 5.01 10.67
C GLN A 35 -17.65 4.88 9.20
N ALA A 36 -18.39 5.50 8.28
CA ALA A 36 -18.05 5.50 6.86
C ALA A 36 -16.68 6.15 6.59
N ALA A 37 -16.39 7.28 7.24
CA ALA A 37 -15.10 7.93 7.14
C ALA A 37 -13.96 7.06 7.69
N ALA A 38 -14.17 6.38 8.82
CA ALA A 38 -13.19 5.49 9.44
C ALA A 38 -12.87 4.27 8.56
N ILE A 39 -13.88 3.64 7.95
CA ILE A 39 -13.69 2.52 7.01
C ILE A 39 -12.82 2.94 5.83
N ASN A 40 -13.12 4.11 5.26
CA ASN A 40 -12.40 4.62 4.10
C ASN A 40 -10.95 4.99 4.43
N SER A 41 -10.73 5.64 5.58
CA SER A 41 -9.38 5.93 6.10
C SER A 41 -8.57 4.64 6.33
N THR A 42 -9.21 3.62 6.91
CA THR A 42 -8.60 2.31 7.13
C THR A 42 -8.22 1.63 5.81
N ALA A 43 -9.08 1.70 4.79
CA ALA A 43 -8.80 1.15 3.47
C ALA A 43 -7.57 1.82 2.81
N ILE A 44 -7.47 3.16 2.90
CA ILE A 44 -6.32 3.91 2.39
C ILE A 44 -5.03 3.51 3.13
N ALA A 45 -5.07 3.49 4.46
CA ALA A 45 -3.92 3.11 5.27
C ALA A 45 -3.43 1.69 4.95
N ARG A 46 -4.36 0.74 4.70
CA ARG A 46 -4.03 -0.61 4.27
C ARG A 46 -3.30 -0.63 2.93
N THR A 47 -3.79 0.06 1.90
CA THR A 47 -3.12 0.10 0.60
C THR A 47 -1.72 0.71 0.69
N ARG A 48 -1.53 1.78 1.47
CA ARG A 48 -0.20 2.36 1.70
C ARG A 48 0.75 1.40 2.39
N SER A 49 0.25 0.65 3.38
CA SER A 49 1.04 -0.38 4.08
C SER A 49 1.43 -1.52 3.15
N LEU A 50 0.54 -1.95 2.25
CA LEU A 50 0.87 -2.93 1.21
C LEU A 50 1.93 -2.38 0.25
N GLY A 51 1.87 -1.09 -0.08
CA GLY A 51 2.88 -0.41 -0.90
C GLY A 51 4.28 -0.43 -0.27
N SER A 52 4.37 -0.17 1.04
CA SER A 52 5.66 -0.25 1.76
C SER A 52 6.16 -1.69 1.86
N ILE A 53 5.29 -2.65 2.21
CA ILE A 53 5.63 -4.07 2.27
C ILE A 53 6.13 -4.59 0.91
N ALA A 54 5.53 -4.13 -0.19
CA ALA A 54 5.99 -4.49 -1.53
C ALA A 54 7.40 -3.95 -1.80
N ALA A 55 7.72 -2.71 -1.41
CA ALA A 55 9.07 -2.18 -1.56
C ALA A 55 10.09 -2.92 -0.67
N GLU A 56 9.71 -3.20 0.58
CA GLU A 56 10.51 -3.94 1.56
C GLU A 56 10.78 -5.39 1.11
N SER A 57 9.83 -6.06 0.48
CA SER A 57 10.03 -7.43 -0.02
C SER A 57 11.06 -7.48 -1.15
N MET A 58 11.03 -6.49 -2.06
CA MET A 58 12.04 -6.38 -3.12
C MET A 58 13.40 -5.99 -2.54
N ALA A 59 13.45 -5.09 -1.56
CA ALA A 59 14.68 -4.75 -0.85
C ALA A 59 15.32 -5.98 -0.18
N ALA A 60 14.51 -6.81 0.47
CA ALA A 60 14.97 -8.05 1.07
C ALA A 60 15.52 -9.04 0.02
N ALA A 61 14.87 -9.16 -1.14
CA ALA A 61 15.38 -9.96 -2.25
C ALA A 61 16.73 -9.43 -2.78
N MET A 62 16.91 -8.11 -2.83
CA MET A 62 18.19 -7.50 -3.23
C MET A 62 19.32 -7.86 -2.26
N HIS A 63 19.09 -7.71 -0.95
CA HIS A 63 20.07 -8.10 0.08
C HIS A 63 20.35 -9.62 0.09
N ALA A 64 19.36 -10.45 -0.26
CA ALA A 64 19.58 -11.90 -0.34
C ALA A 64 20.44 -12.30 -1.54
N ASN A 65 20.48 -11.48 -2.60
CA ASN A 65 21.17 -11.76 -3.85
C ASN A 65 22.19 -10.66 -4.20
N THR A 66 23.07 -10.35 -3.26
CA THR A 66 24.15 -9.37 -3.44
C THR A 66 25.10 -9.73 -4.58
N SER A 67 25.19 -11.01 -4.93
CA SER A 67 26.01 -11.51 -6.04
C SER A 67 25.52 -11.06 -7.42
N TYR A 68 24.25 -10.66 -7.56
CA TYR A 68 23.76 -10.00 -8.77
C TYR A 68 23.70 -8.49 -8.58
N TRP A 69 23.02 -8.04 -7.51
CA TRP A 69 22.70 -6.63 -7.30
C TRP A 69 23.92 -5.80 -6.88
N GLY A 70 24.92 -6.39 -6.22
CA GLY A 70 26.14 -5.72 -5.81
C GLY A 70 27.14 -5.53 -6.96
N THR A 71 27.06 -6.33 -8.03
CA THR A 71 28.03 -6.35 -9.13
C THR A 71 27.46 -5.86 -10.46
N LEU A 72 26.48 -4.94 -10.41
CA LEU A 72 25.90 -4.35 -11.60
C LEU A 72 26.97 -3.60 -12.43
N SER A 73 26.83 -3.66 -13.76
CA SER A 73 27.77 -3.01 -14.66
C SER A 73 27.47 -1.51 -14.77
N VAL A 74 28.50 -0.67 -14.61
CA VAL A 74 28.42 0.78 -14.85
C VAL A 74 28.11 1.14 -16.31
N ALA A 75 28.32 0.23 -17.25
CA ALA A 75 28.02 0.43 -18.68
C ALA A 75 26.55 0.14 -19.03
N ALA A 76 25.80 -0.49 -18.13
CA ALA A 76 24.38 -0.78 -18.32
C ALA A 76 23.49 0.32 -17.73
N SER A 77 22.25 0.42 -18.21
CA SER A 77 21.28 1.38 -17.70
C SER A 77 20.78 1.07 -16.29
N ASN A 78 20.79 -0.20 -15.89
CA ASN A 78 20.36 -0.70 -14.57
C ASN A 78 19.02 -0.13 -14.11
N SER A 79 18.03 -0.18 -15.00
CA SER A 79 16.70 0.37 -14.77
C SER A 79 15.65 -0.61 -15.28
N TRP A 80 14.62 -0.84 -14.47
CA TRP A 80 13.56 -1.78 -14.73
C TRP A 80 12.19 -1.21 -14.34
N SER A 81 11.21 -1.46 -15.19
CA SER A 81 9.79 -1.24 -14.93
C SER A 81 9.13 -2.60 -14.74
N VAL A 82 8.36 -2.74 -13.68
CA VAL A 82 7.79 -4.01 -13.23
C VAL A 82 6.30 -3.86 -13.04
N SER A 83 5.54 -4.84 -13.50
CA SER A 83 4.10 -4.93 -13.32
C SER A 83 3.67 -6.39 -13.28
N ALA A 84 2.39 -6.64 -12.98
CA ALA A 84 1.83 -7.98 -13.08
C ALA A 84 1.95 -8.59 -14.49
N SER A 85 2.04 -7.75 -15.53
CA SER A 85 2.17 -8.18 -16.93
C SER A 85 3.60 -8.54 -17.33
N GLY A 86 4.59 -8.26 -16.47
CA GLY A 86 5.99 -8.58 -16.71
C GLY A 86 6.95 -7.44 -16.37
N VAL A 87 8.21 -7.68 -16.78
CA VAL A 87 9.37 -6.83 -16.50
C VAL A 87 9.95 -6.32 -17.81
N SER A 88 10.27 -5.04 -17.87
CA SER A 88 11.01 -4.43 -18.97
C SER A 88 12.17 -3.60 -18.42
N GLY A 89 13.30 -3.58 -19.11
CA GLY A 89 14.50 -2.90 -18.62
C GLY A 89 15.76 -3.51 -19.17
N SER A 90 16.90 -2.94 -18.76
CA SER A 90 18.22 -3.44 -19.14
C SER A 90 19.20 -3.33 -17.97
N PRO A 91 19.99 -4.39 -17.67
CA PRO A 91 20.01 -5.71 -18.34
C PRO A 91 18.69 -6.48 -18.26
N ALA A 92 18.39 -7.37 -19.21
CA ALA A 92 17.11 -8.06 -19.23
C ALA A 92 16.94 -8.96 -17.98
N LEU A 93 15.84 -8.76 -17.26
CA LEU A 93 15.42 -9.61 -16.15
C LEU A 93 14.15 -10.33 -16.55
N SER A 94 14.20 -11.66 -16.57
CA SER A 94 13.05 -12.51 -16.86
C SER A 94 13.16 -13.81 -16.07
N GLN A 95 12.01 -14.40 -15.76
CA GLN A 95 11.95 -15.70 -15.13
C GLN A 95 12.14 -16.79 -16.19
N SER A 96 13.40 -17.14 -16.47
CA SER A 96 13.74 -18.27 -17.34
C SER A 96 13.71 -19.62 -16.62
N VAL A 97 13.76 -19.59 -15.28
CA VAL A 97 13.83 -20.76 -14.40
C VAL A 97 12.97 -20.49 -13.16
N ASP A 98 12.26 -21.52 -12.67
CA ASP A 98 11.58 -21.46 -11.37
C ASP A 98 12.58 -21.80 -10.26
N CYS A 99 13.09 -20.75 -9.61
CA CYS A 99 14.09 -20.87 -8.55
C CYS A 99 13.52 -21.32 -7.20
N SER A 100 12.20 -21.54 -7.09
CA SER A 100 11.57 -22.13 -5.90
C SER A 100 11.43 -23.65 -5.98
N ALA A 101 11.60 -24.24 -7.16
CA ALA A 101 11.47 -25.67 -7.36
C ALA A 101 12.64 -26.43 -6.70
N SER A 102 12.31 -27.52 -6.00
CA SER A 102 13.28 -28.38 -5.34
C SER A 102 14.24 -29.01 -6.35
N GLY A 103 15.55 -28.95 -6.08
CA GLY A 103 16.59 -29.49 -6.96
C GLY A 103 17.00 -28.57 -8.12
N THR A 104 16.41 -27.38 -8.22
CA THR A 104 16.80 -26.38 -9.23
C THR A 104 17.97 -25.55 -8.74
N ASN A 105 19.02 -25.44 -9.55
CA ASN A 105 20.14 -24.54 -9.31
C ASN A 105 19.94 -23.24 -10.11
N CYS A 106 19.80 -22.11 -9.43
CA CYS A 106 19.71 -20.80 -10.08
C CYS A 106 21.02 -20.02 -9.95
N SER A 107 21.46 -19.44 -11.06
CA SER A 107 22.52 -18.42 -11.03
C SER A 107 21.99 -17.14 -10.38
N ALA A 108 22.90 -16.26 -9.93
CA ALA A 108 22.52 -14.98 -9.33
C ALA A 108 21.60 -14.14 -10.26
N GLY A 109 21.86 -14.17 -11.58
CA GLY A 109 21.00 -13.51 -12.57
C GLY A 109 19.62 -14.17 -12.74
N ALA A 110 19.56 -15.51 -12.70
CA ALA A 110 18.28 -16.23 -12.76
C ALA A 110 17.44 -15.99 -11.51
N MET A 111 18.06 -15.96 -10.32
CA MET A 111 17.43 -15.58 -9.06
C MET A 111 16.84 -14.17 -9.14
N ALA A 112 17.62 -13.18 -9.59
CA ALA A 112 17.14 -11.81 -9.72
C ALA A 112 15.96 -11.69 -10.70
N GLY A 113 16.01 -12.41 -11.82
CA GLY A 113 14.91 -12.48 -12.78
C GLY A 113 13.65 -13.11 -12.19
N TYR A 114 13.81 -14.19 -11.41
CA TYR A 114 12.72 -14.83 -10.68
C TYR A 114 12.10 -13.88 -9.65
N ASP A 115 12.91 -13.26 -8.80
CA ASP A 115 12.46 -12.38 -7.72
C ASP A 115 11.67 -11.18 -8.25
N VAL A 116 12.18 -10.51 -9.29
CA VAL A 116 11.51 -9.32 -9.86
C VAL A 116 10.19 -9.71 -10.56
N VAL A 117 10.12 -10.88 -11.19
CA VAL A 117 8.86 -11.36 -11.77
C VAL A 117 7.85 -11.73 -10.68
N GLN A 118 8.28 -12.42 -9.62
CA GLN A 118 7.40 -12.74 -8.48
C GLN A 118 6.95 -11.48 -7.73
N TRP A 119 7.80 -10.47 -7.64
CA TRP A 119 7.44 -9.17 -7.09
C TRP A 119 6.32 -8.51 -7.91
N GLY A 120 6.44 -8.55 -9.24
CA GLY A 120 5.44 -8.06 -10.19
C GLY A 120 4.10 -8.79 -10.12
N SER A 121 4.11 -10.11 -10.27
CA SER A 121 2.88 -10.93 -10.32
C SER A 121 2.29 -11.24 -8.94
N GLY A 122 3.07 -11.11 -7.87
CA GLY A 122 2.64 -11.32 -6.49
C GLY A 122 2.32 -10.02 -5.77
N THR A 123 3.32 -9.40 -5.15
CA THR A 123 3.12 -8.26 -4.23
C THR A 123 2.58 -7.01 -4.92
N LEU A 124 3.04 -6.70 -6.14
CA LEU A 124 2.53 -5.54 -6.89
C LEU A 124 1.12 -5.79 -7.43
N ALA A 125 0.79 -7.02 -7.82
CA ALA A 125 -0.56 -7.38 -8.26
C ALA A 125 -1.63 -7.25 -7.15
N ALA A 126 -1.22 -7.29 -5.88
CA ALA A 126 -2.11 -7.04 -4.74
C ALA A 126 -2.52 -5.56 -4.58
N LEU A 127 -1.79 -4.64 -5.22
CA LEU A 127 -2.09 -3.21 -5.22
C LEU A 127 -3.01 -2.85 -6.39
N PRO A 128 -4.01 -1.97 -6.19
CA PRO A 128 -4.82 -1.47 -7.30
C PRO A 128 -3.94 -0.75 -8.33
N GLY A 129 -3.92 -1.22 -9.58
CA GLY A 129 -3.05 -0.66 -10.63
C GLY A 129 -1.56 -0.69 -10.26
N GLY A 130 -1.15 -1.66 -9.44
CA GLY A 130 0.20 -1.75 -8.91
C GLY A 130 1.28 -1.88 -9.99
N SER A 131 2.33 -1.08 -9.85
CA SER A 131 3.54 -1.19 -10.64
C SER A 131 4.76 -0.78 -9.83
N GLY A 132 5.93 -1.16 -10.31
CA GLY A 132 7.21 -0.92 -9.66
C GLY A 132 8.23 -0.36 -10.63
N GLN A 133 9.18 0.40 -10.12
CA GLN A 133 10.37 0.83 -10.83
C GLN A 133 11.58 0.54 -9.96
N ILE A 134 12.62 -0.03 -10.54
CA ILE A 134 13.91 -0.25 -9.91
C ILE A 134 14.93 0.53 -10.73
N VAL A 135 15.71 1.40 -10.09
CA VAL A 135 16.80 2.14 -10.74
C VAL A 135 18.03 2.02 -9.86
N CYS A 136 19.08 1.39 -10.36
CA CYS A 136 20.31 1.21 -9.62
C CYS A 136 21.46 2.03 -10.20
N THR A 137 22.21 2.66 -9.32
CA THR A 137 23.53 3.20 -9.63
C THR A 137 24.56 2.16 -9.24
N ALA A 138 25.19 1.56 -10.24
CA ALA A 138 26.26 0.59 -10.03
C ALA A 138 27.41 1.20 -9.22
N GLY A 139 27.92 0.42 -8.27
CA GLY A 139 29.06 0.80 -7.47
C GLY A 139 30.31 1.01 -8.32
N SER A 140 31.19 1.87 -7.83
CA SER A 140 32.56 2.04 -8.33
C SER A 140 33.52 1.81 -7.16
N GLY A 141 34.83 1.66 -7.39
CA GLY A 141 35.78 1.24 -6.34
C GLY A 141 35.77 2.05 -5.02
N SER A 142 35.09 3.20 -4.97
CA SER A 142 34.90 4.05 -3.79
C SER A 142 33.43 4.22 -3.32
N SER A 143 32.44 3.68 -4.04
CA SER A 143 31.01 3.84 -3.71
C SER A 143 30.25 2.52 -3.90
N PRO A 144 29.43 2.08 -2.93
CA PRO A 144 28.63 0.86 -3.06
C PRO A 144 27.56 1.01 -4.16
N THR A 145 27.06 -0.12 -4.64
CA THR A 145 25.88 -0.13 -5.50
C THR A 145 24.67 0.31 -4.68
N ALA A 146 23.84 1.20 -5.23
CA ALA A 146 22.62 1.66 -4.59
C ALA A 146 21.44 1.54 -5.57
N CYS A 147 20.34 1.00 -5.11
CA CYS A 147 19.11 0.77 -5.88
C CYS A 147 17.96 1.55 -5.26
N THR A 148 17.29 2.35 -6.08
CA THR A 148 16.03 3.01 -5.74
C THR A 148 14.86 2.13 -6.19
N ILE A 149 14.01 1.74 -5.25
CA ILE A 149 12.77 1.01 -5.51
C ILE A 149 11.62 2.00 -5.34
N THR A 150 10.80 2.14 -6.37
CA THR A 150 9.58 2.94 -6.34
C THR A 150 8.38 2.06 -6.63
N VAL A 151 7.42 2.01 -5.72
CA VAL A 151 6.15 1.30 -5.88
C VAL A 151 5.06 2.32 -6.15
N TYR A 152 4.21 2.05 -7.14
CA TYR A 152 3.07 2.88 -7.53
C TYR A 152 1.78 2.12 -7.31
N TRP A 153 0.73 2.82 -6.89
CA TRP A 153 -0.62 2.28 -6.83
C TRP A 153 -1.66 3.36 -7.03
N LEU A 154 -2.85 2.91 -7.38
CA LEU A 154 -4.06 3.70 -7.48
C LEU A 154 -4.74 3.80 -6.11
N GLU A 155 -4.78 5.00 -5.55
CA GLU A 155 -5.41 5.31 -4.26
C GLU A 155 -6.75 6.02 -4.47
N LYS A 156 -7.77 5.62 -3.69
CA LYS A 156 -9.06 6.30 -3.69
C LYS A 156 -8.94 7.68 -3.03
N LYS A 157 -9.44 8.74 -3.68
CA LYS A 157 -9.64 10.04 -3.04
C LYS A 157 -10.85 9.99 -2.11
N SER A 158 -10.66 10.39 -0.86
CA SER A 158 -11.74 10.55 0.11
C SER A 158 -12.23 11.99 0.13
N ALA A 159 -13.38 12.27 -0.47
CA ALA A 159 -14.05 13.55 -0.32
C ALA A 159 -14.84 13.57 1.00
N VAL A 160 -14.15 13.69 2.14
CA VAL A 160 -14.84 13.91 3.43
C VAL A 160 -15.07 15.42 3.65
N ASN A 161 -14.28 16.29 3.01
CA ASN A 161 -14.31 17.75 3.22
C ASN A 161 -14.32 18.59 1.93
N ALA A 162 -14.48 18.00 0.74
CA ALA A 162 -14.49 18.76 -0.50
C ALA A 162 -15.93 19.04 -0.95
N ALA A 163 -16.29 20.32 -1.06
CA ALA A 163 -17.50 20.79 -1.74
C ALA A 163 -17.52 20.49 -3.27
N SER A 164 -16.57 19.67 -3.75
CA SER A 164 -16.47 19.20 -5.11
C SER A 164 -16.48 17.68 -5.13
N THR A 165 -17.56 17.15 -5.69
CA THR A 165 -17.81 15.76 -6.07
C THR A 165 -16.81 15.27 -7.13
N ALA A 166 -15.58 14.99 -6.72
CA ALA A 166 -14.64 14.22 -7.52
C ALA A 166 -14.23 12.96 -6.76
N SER A 167 -15.14 11.99 -6.71
CA SER A 167 -14.80 10.59 -6.50
C SER A 167 -13.85 10.20 -7.63
N GLY A 168 -12.58 9.97 -7.31
CA GLY A 168 -11.56 9.69 -8.30
C GLY A 168 -10.39 8.94 -7.68
N THR A 169 -9.61 8.34 -8.56
CA THR A 169 -8.40 7.61 -8.18
C THR A 169 -7.20 8.50 -8.47
N ALA A 170 -6.22 8.54 -7.58
CA ALA A 170 -4.94 9.20 -7.81
C ALA A 170 -3.81 8.17 -7.72
N THR A 171 -2.82 8.30 -8.60
CA THR A 171 -1.59 7.52 -8.49
C THR A 171 -0.77 8.05 -7.32
N GLN A 172 -0.44 7.18 -6.38
CA GLN A 172 0.46 7.44 -5.27
C GLN A 172 1.70 6.57 -5.43
N ASN A 173 2.76 6.93 -4.73
CA ASN A 173 3.98 6.13 -4.68
C ASN A 173 4.58 6.03 -3.28
N TYR A 174 5.42 5.01 -3.13
CA TYR A 174 6.35 4.84 -2.02
C TYR A 174 7.72 4.55 -2.62
N GLN A 175 8.75 5.23 -2.11
CA GLN A 175 10.11 5.10 -2.61
C GLN A 175 11.08 4.82 -1.46
N MET A 176 12.01 3.90 -1.69
CA MET A 176 13.11 3.60 -0.77
C MET A 176 14.41 3.39 -1.54
N VAL A 177 15.53 3.56 -0.85
CA VAL A 177 16.88 3.27 -1.37
C VAL A 177 17.44 2.07 -0.61
N VAL A 178 18.09 1.18 -1.33
CA VAL A 178 18.68 -0.07 -0.84
C VAL A 178 20.12 -0.13 -1.32
N GLU A 179 21.04 -0.46 -0.42
CA GLU A 179 22.40 -0.85 -0.76
C GLU A 179 22.47 -2.38 -0.64
N PRO A 180 22.55 -3.12 -1.77
CA PRO A 180 22.51 -4.58 -1.76
C PRO A 180 23.63 -5.23 -0.95
#